data_AF-A0A1X7ES87-F1
#
_entry.id   AF-A0A1X7ES87-F1
#
_cell.length_a   1.000
_cell.length_b   1.000
_cell.length_c   1.000
_cell.angle_alpha   90.00
_cell.angle_beta   90.00
_cell.angle_gamma   90.00
#
_symmetry.space_group_name_H-M   'P 1'
#
loop_
_entity.id
_entity.type
_entity.pdbx_description
1 polymer ?
#
loop_
_entity_poly.entity_id
_entity_poly.type
_entity_poly.pdbx_seq_one_letter_code
_entity_poly.pdbx_strand_id
1 'polypeptide(L)'
;MSVTANPPSRNRHGDIDPRIEALGPDVHRMARRFFSSEKEAAALARKTIARAKRELPVAAGDDAVRLCLFRSMHDIFAADLRSNGRPGRS
;
A
#
# COMPACT_ATOMS: atom_id res chain seq x y z
N MET A 1 17.08 37.59 -7.83
CA MET A 1 17.05 36.25 -7.20
C MET A 1 16.67 35.25 -8.28
N SER A 2 17.62 34.45 -8.77
CA SER A 2 17.37 33.50 -9.86
C SER A 2 16.83 32.20 -9.27
N VAL A 3 15.54 31.95 -9.49
CA VAL A 3 14.88 30.69 -9.15
C VAL A 3 15.34 29.66 -10.18
N THR A 4 16.22 28.76 -9.78
CA THR A 4 16.60 27.60 -10.58
C THR A 4 15.39 26.68 -10.72
N ALA A 5 14.80 26.65 -11.91
CA ALA A 5 13.83 25.64 -12.29
C ALA A 5 14.52 24.28 -12.27
N ASN A 6 14.25 23.46 -11.25
CA ASN A 6 14.65 22.06 -11.26
C ASN A 6 13.94 21.38 -12.44
N PRO A 7 14.67 20.82 -13.43
CA PRO A 7 14.02 20.05 -14.48
C PRO A 7 13.38 18.80 -13.86
N PRO A 8 12.23 18.33 -14.40
CA PRO A 8 11.63 17.09 -13.91
C PRO A 8 12.61 15.94 -14.10
N SER A 9 12.93 15.27 -13.00
CA SER A 9 13.74 14.05 -12.96
C SER A 9 13.24 13.06 -14.03
N ARG A 10 14.05 12.89 -15.08
CA ARG A 10 13.69 12.14 -16.30
C ARG A 10 13.86 10.62 -16.17
N ASN A 11 14.14 10.11 -14.97
CA ASN A 11 14.44 8.69 -14.70
C ASN A 11 13.53 8.07 -13.63
N ARG A 12 12.21 8.30 -13.67
CA ARG A 12 11.25 7.56 -12.82
C ARG A 12 10.69 6.29 -13.49
N HIS A 13 11.45 5.67 -14.40
CA HIS A 13 11.21 4.28 -14.83
C HIS A 13 11.94 3.31 -13.88
N GLY A 14 11.84 3.55 -12.58
CA GLY A 14 12.37 2.64 -11.57
C GLY A 14 11.35 1.55 -11.30
N ASP A 15 11.80 0.31 -11.24
CA ASP A 15 10.97 -0.84 -10.86
C ASP A 15 10.08 -0.49 -9.67
N ILE A 16 8.78 -0.75 -9.83
CA ILE A 16 7.78 -0.41 -8.82
C ILE A 16 7.88 -1.30 -7.59
N ASP A 17 8.40 -2.52 -7.78
CA ASP A 17 8.52 -3.52 -6.73
C ASP A 17 9.39 -3.04 -5.55
N PRO A 18 10.62 -2.55 -5.74
CA PRO A 18 11.40 -1.95 -4.66
C PRO A 18 10.71 -0.79 -3.94
N ARG A 19 9.94 0.03 -4.68
CA ARG A 19 9.23 1.19 -4.11
C ARG A 19 8.05 0.75 -3.25
N ILE A 20 7.31 -0.27 -3.68
CA ILE A 20 6.22 -0.85 -2.89
C ILE A 20 6.79 -1.57 -1.65
N GLU A 21 7.88 -2.32 -1.80
CA GLU A 21 8.54 -3.02 -0.68
C GLU A 21 9.05 -2.03 0.38
N ALA A 22 9.62 -0.91 -0.04
CA ALA A 22 10.07 0.15 0.88
C ALA A 22 8.92 0.73 1.73
N LEU A 23 7.67 0.66 1.25
CA LEU A 23 6.48 1.10 1.98
C LEU A 23 5.94 0.03 2.93
N GLY A 24 6.54 -1.17 2.99
CA GLY A 24 6.12 -2.27 3.84
C GLY A 24 5.87 -1.89 5.31
N PRO A 25 6.79 -1.17 5.99
CA PRO A 25 6.57 -0.71 7.36
C PRO A 25 5.38 0.23 7.53
N ASP A 26 5.14 1.11 6.55
CA ASP A 26 4.02 2.07 6.57
C ASP A 26 2.69 1.37 6.32
N VAL A 27 2.65 0.44 5.36
CA VAL A 27 1.49 -0.41 5.06
C VAL A 27 1.14 -1.26 6.29
N HIS A 28 2.15 -1.82 6.98
CA HIS A 28 1.93 -2.56 8.22
C HIS A 28 1.35 -1.68 9.33
N ARG A 29 1.90 -0.47 9.51
CA ARG A 29 1.37 0.51 10.47
C ARG A 29 -0.08 0.91 10.16
N MET A 30 -0.43 1.04 8.89
CA MET A 30 -1.80 1.28 8.45
C MET A 30 -2.71 0.08 8.76
N ALA A 31 -2.25 -1.15 8.49
CA ALA A 31 -3.01 -2.37 8.74
C ALA A 31 -3.37 -2.57 10.23
N ARG A 32 -2.50 -2.11 11.15
CA ARG A 32 -2.77 -2.10 12.60
C ARG A 32 -3.95 -1.21 13.01
N ARG A 33 -4.45 -0.33 12.14
CA ARG A 33 -5.69 0.43 12.38
C ARG A 33 -6.94 -0.41 12.15
N PHE A 34 -6.83 -1.50 11.40
CA PHE A 34 -7.95 -2.39 11.05
C PHE A 34 -8.02 -3.62 11.96
N PHE A 35 -6.87 -4.13 12.39
CA PHE A 35 -6.77 -5.30 13.27
C PHE A 35 -5.91 -5.00 14.49
N SER A 36 -6.38 -5.41 15.66
CA SER A 36 -5.59 -5.35 16.91
C SER A 36 -4.55 -6.46 16.99
N SER A 37 -4.75 -7.56 16.26
CA SER A 37 -3.80 -8.68 16.17
C SER A 37 -2.68 -8.36 15.20
N GLU A 38 -1.43 -8.47 15.68
CA GLU A 38 -0.22 -8.28 14.87
C GLU A 38 -0.17 -9.27 13.69
N LYS A 39 -0.64 -10.50 13.91
CA LYS A 39 -0.70 -11.54 12.87
C LYS A 39 -1.66 -11.17 11.75
N GLU A 40 -2.83 -10.63 12.09
CA GLU A 40 -3.85 -10.23 11.13
C GLU A 40 -3.44 -8.95 10.39
N ALA A 41 -2.87 -7.97 11.10
CA ALA A 41 -2.31 -6.77 10.50
C ALA A 41 -1.20 -7.10 9.48
N ALA A 42 -0.27 -8.00 9.85
CA ALA A 42 0.77 -8.45 8.93
C ALA A 42 0.19 -9.20 7.72
N ALA A 43 -0.87 -9.99 7.89
CA ALA A 43 -1.54 -10.68 6.79
C ALA A 43 -2.22 -9.67 5.83
N LEU A 44 -2.92 -8.67 6.37
CA LEU A 44 -3.54 -7.60 5.59
C LEU A 44 -2.49 -6.80 4.80
N ALA A 45 -1.37 -6.44 5.44
CA ALA A 45 -0.28 -5.72 4.80
C ALA A 45 0.32 -6.51 3.63
N ARG A 46 0.61 -7.80 3.81
CA ARG A 46 1.13 -8.67 2.74
C ARG A 46 0.16 -8.79 1.57
N LYS A 47 -1.14 -9.02 1.82
CA LYS A 47 -2.17 -9.07 0.78
C LYS A 47 -2.23 -7.74 0.00
N THR A 48 -2.13 -6.61 0.71
CA THR A 48 -2.16 -5.27 0.13
C THR A 48 -0.98 -5.02 -0.80
N ILE A 49 0.25 -5.33 -0.35
CA ILE A 49 1.48 -5.21 -1.16
C ILE A 49 1.38 -6.08 -2.42
N ALA A 50 0.98 -7.35 -2.27
CA ALA A 50 0.84 -8.27 -3.39
C ALA A 50 -0.17 -7.79 -4.43
N ARG A 51 -1.27 -7.17 -3.98
CA ARG A 51 -2.29 -6.58 -4.87
C ARG A 51 -1.76 -5.34 -5.57
N ALA A 52 -1.11 -4.44 -4.85
CA ALA A 52 -0.55 -3.21 -5.42
C ALA A 52 0.49 -3.49 -6.52
N LYS A 53 1.33 -4.52 -6.34
CA LYS A 53 2.29 -4.95 -7.39
C LYS A 53 1.62 -5.43 -8.68
N ARG A 54 0.41 -6.00 -8.59
CA ARG A 54 -0.34 -6.48 -9.75
C ARG A 54 -1.12 -5.38 -10.46
N GLU A 55 -1.61 -4.39 -9.71
CA GLU A 55 -2.49 -3.34 -10.23
C GLU A 55 -1.73 -2.09 -10.71
N LEU A 56 -0.53 -1.83 -10.19
CA LEU A 56 0.21 -0.61 -10.54
C LEU A 56 1.05 -0.79 -11.80
N PRO A 57 0.91 0.08 -12.82
CA PRO A 57 1.79 0.09 -13.98
C PRO A 57 3.19 0.57 -13.56
N VAL A 58 4.26 -0.03 -14.12
CA VAL A 58 5.67 0.25 -13.77
C VAL A 58 6.03 1.75 -13.67
N ALA A 59 5.37 2.60 -14.45
CA ALA A 59 5.59 4.05 -14.45
C ALA A 59 4.75 4.85 -13.42
N ALA A 60 4.08 4.20 -12.47
CA ALA A 60 3.22 4.89 -11.51
C ALA A 60 4.00 5.85 -10.60
N GLY A 61 3.47 7.07 -10.47
CA GLY A 61 3.95 8.08 -9.53
C GLY A 61 3.66 7.70 -8.07
N ASP A 62 4.35 8.35 -7.13
CA ASP A 62 4.26 8.03 -5.69
C ASP A 62 2.82 8.15 -5.14
N ASP A 63 2.07 9.14 -5.60
CA ASP A 63 0.67 9.34 -5.18
C ASP A 63 -0.25 8.22 -5.66
N ALA A 64 -0.02 7.72 -6.88
CA ALA A 64 -0.77 6.58 -7.41
C ALA A 64 -0.47 5.29 -6.61
N VAL A 65 0.79 5.09 -6.22
CA VAL A 65 1.20 3.97 -5.36
C VAL A 65 0.49 4.05 -4.01
N ARG A 66 0.54 5.20 -3.33
CA ARG A 66 -0.11 5.42 -2.03
C ARG A 66 -1.63 5.22 -2.10
N LEU A 67 -2.27 5.77 -3.14
CA LEU A 67 -3.71 5.64 -3.34
C LEU A 67 -4.11 4.18 -3.60
N CYS A 68 -3.35 3.44 -4.42
CA CYS A 68 -3.59 2.03 -4.68
C CYS A 68 -3.44 1.18 -3.41
N LEU A 69 -2.40 1.43 -2.61
CA LEU A 69 -2.19 0.74 -1.33
C LEU A 69 -3.36 0.97 -0.37
N PHE A 70 -3.82 2.22 -0.21
CA PHE A 70 -4.94 2.54 0.66
C PHE A 70 -6.24 1.86 0.20
N ARG A 71 -6.57 1.98 -1.09
CA ARG A 71 -7.77 1.37 -1.68
C ARG A 71 -7.74 -0.15 -1.56
N SER A 72 -6.62 -0.76 -1.93
CA SER A 72 -6.42 -2.22 -1.84
C SER A 72 -6.62 -2.71 -0.41
N MET A 73 -6.04 -2.02 0.57
CA MET A 73 -6.17 -2.40 1.98
C MET A 73 -7.61 -2.33 2.46
N HIS A 74 -8.32 -1.24 2.14
CA HIS A 74 -9.72 -1.07 2.51
C HIS A 74 -10.61 -2.15 1.88
N ASP A 75 -10.41 -2.46 0.59
CA ASP A 75 -11.18 -3.48 -0.13
C ASP A 75 -10.95 -4.88 0.45
N ILE A 76 -9.68 -5.23 0.73
CA ILE A 76 -9.33 -6.52 1.34
C ILE A 76 -9.97 -6.64 2.72
N PHE A 77 -9.86 -5.60 3.55
CA PHE A 77 -10.49 -5.59 4.87
C PHE A 77 -12.02 -5.71 4.79
N ALA A 78 -12.67 -4.95 3.90
CA ALA A 78 -14.12 -5.02 3.71
C ALA A 78 -14.57 -6.41 3.22
N ALA A 79 -13.79 -7.07 2.36
CA ALA A 79 -14.05 -8.44 1.94
C ALA A 79 -13.87 -9.45 3.07
N ASP A 80 -12.81 -9.32 3.87
CA ASP A 80 -12.57 -10.14 5.06
C ASP A 80 -13.73 -9.97 6.09
N LEU A 81 -14.27 -8.75 6.28
CA LEU A 81 -15.44 -8.50 7.14
C LEU A 81 -16.71 -9.20 6.66
N ARG A 82 -16.99 -9.17 5.35
CA ARG A 82 -18.16 -9.84 4.76
C ARG A 82 -18.04 -11.36 4.83
N SER A 83 -16.82 -11.87 4.72
CA SER A 83 -16.55 -13.31 4.69
C SER A 83 -16.55 -13.94 6.09
N ASN A 84 -16.08 -13.20 7.10
CA ASN A 84 -15.84 -13.74 8.45
C ASN A 84 -16.78 -13.22 9.55
N GLY A 85 -17.69 -12.27 9.28
CA GLY A 85 -18.68 -11.80 10.26
C GLY A 85 -18.06 -11.30 11.57
N ARG A 86 -17.43 -10.11 11.52
CA ARG A 86 -16.62 -9.47 12.59
C ARG A 86 -15.33 -10.24 12.97
N PRO A 87 -14.15 -9.61 12.91
CA PRO A 87 -12.96 -10.19 13.49
C PRO A 87 -13.15 -10.29 15.00
N GLY A 88 -12.95 -11.50 15.51
CA GLY A 88 -13.38 -11.95 16.83
C GLY A 88 -12.87 -11.06 17.96
N ARG A 89 -13.81 -10.65 18.81
CA ARG A 89 -13.58 -10.64 20.25
C ARG A 89 -13.65 -12.10 20.70
N SER A 90 -12.51 -12.74 20.91
CA SER A 90 -12.40 -13.98 21.69
C SER A 90 -11.17 -13.85 22.56
#